data_AF-A0A1B6HK42-F1
#
_entry.id   AF-A0A1B6HK42-F1
#
_cell.length_a   1.000
_cell.length_b   1.000
_cell.length_c   1.000
_cell.angle_alpha   90.00
_cell.angle_beta   90.00
_cell.angle_gamma   90.00
#
_symmetry.space_group_name_H-M   'P 1'
#
loop_
_entity.id
_entity.type
_entity.pdbx_description
1 polymer ?
#
loop_
_entity_poly.entity_id
_entity_poly.type
_entity_poly.pdbx_seq_one_letter_code
_entity_poly.pdbx_strand_id
1 'polypeptide(L)'
;HARGDVGETFYNDAVLLVAVGEVLENSELLRMNIKKAAACACKRVPDESEVVFADSPYAEDAVYAFVIACYRFDFLTAKKLQKRLRLNAPKHATAVRIAEAQNFARFLGDMPANMMTPTHFTEYAKEFLRDESVEIEVFDREYMKSKEMNLVLSVAQGSAQEPKLLRLKYFGRPGRDINVALVGKGVTFDTGGICLKPSKDMFAMKYDMMGAATLLALFKLVASSKMPVNISATFPLVENTPSGTATKPGDVFFSM
;
A
#
# COMPACT_ATOMS: atom_id res chain seq x y z
N HIS A 1 25.87 28.09 -1.01
CA HIS A 1 25.25 27.11 -0.09
C HIS A 1 24.20 27.83 0.74
N ALA A 2 22.91 27.56 0.49
CA ALA A 2 21.86 28.00 1.40
C ALA A 2 22.03 27.23 2.71
N ARG A 3 22.16 27.94 3.84
CA ARG A 3 22.17 27.38 5.19
C ARG A 3 20.74 27.42 5.72
N GLY A 4 20.29 26.36 6.38
CA GLY A 4 18.97 26.32 7.01
C GLY A 4 18.70 24.98 7.69
N ASP A 5 17.86 25.01 8.71
CA ASP A 5 17.46 23.82 9.45
C ASP A 5 16.51 22.95 8.61
N VAL A 6 16.49 21.64 8.85
CA VAL A 6 15.65 20.70 8.08
C VAL A 6 14.18 21.15 8.11
N GLY A 7 13.61 21.42 6.93
CA GLY A 7 12.22 21.85 6.78
C GLY A 7 11.98 23.35 6.90
N GLU A 8 13.02 24.15 7.14
CA GLU A 8 12.99 25.59 6.96
C GLU A 8 12.70 25.93 5.49
N THR A 9 11.88 26.95 5.26
CA THR A 9 11.41 27.28 3.91
C THR A 9 11.61 28.74 3.57
N PHE A 10 12.11 28.98 2.36
CA PHE A 10 12.26 30.30 1.77
C PHE A 10 11.42 30.33 0.51
N TYR A 11 10.54 31.31 0.37
CA TYR A 11 9.62 31.34 -0.77
C TYR A 11 9.34 32.74 -1.27
N ASN A 12 8.96 32.81 -2.54
CA ASN A 12 8.26 33.93 -3.17
C ASN A 12 7.05 33.37 -3.94
N ASP A 13 6.42 34.19 -4.78
CA ASP A 13 5.20 33.81 -5.51
C ASP A 13 5.38 32.59 -6.46
N ALA A 14 6.61 32.24 -6.84
CA ALA A 14 6.89 31.20 -7.83
C ALA A 14 7.84 30.09 -7.36
N VAL A 15 8.64 30.33 -6.32
CA VAL A 15 9.70 29.41 -5.89
C VAL A 15 9.54 29.11 -4.41
N LEU A 16 9.58 27.81 -4.07
CA LEU A 16 9.65 27.32 -2.70
C LEU A 16 10.95 26.52 -2.54
N LEU A 17 11.88 27.07 -1.78
CA LEU A 17 13.08 26.37 -1.33
C LEU A 17 12.79 25.76 0.03
N VAL A 18 13.16 24.49 0.21
CA VAL A 18 13.07 23.81 1.51
C VAL A 18 14.42 23.23 1.87
N ALA A 19 14.92 23.59 3.03
CA ALA A 19 16.20 23.12 3.52
C ALA A 19 16.12 21.63 3.92
N VAL A 20 17.14 20.86 3.51
CA VAL A 20 17.30 19.44 3.84
C VAL A 20 18.33 19.21 4.94
N GLY A 21 18.80 20.28 5.59
CA GLY A 21 19.86 20.26 6.59
C GLY A 21 21.24 19.97 6.01
N GLU A 22 22.20 19.65 6.88
CA GLU A 22 23.54 19.25 6.44
C GLU A 22 23.47 17.94 5.65
N VAL A 23 24.11 17.95 4.47
CA VAL A 23 24.32 16.76 3.66
C VAL A 23 25.46 15.97 4.31
N LEU A 24 25.11 15.12 5.26
CA LEU A 24 26.05 14.19 5.88
C LEU A 24 26.31 13.02 4.92
N GLU A 25 27.51 12.42 4.99
CA GLU A 25 27.90 11.24 4.19
C GLU A 25 27.00 10.01 4.43
N ASN A 26 26.10 10.06 5.43
CA ASN A 26 25.12 9.03 5.73
C ASN A 26 23.84 9.17 4.87
N SER A 27 23.71 8.27 3.88
CA SER A 27 22.59 8.24 2.93
C SER A 27 21.19 8.07 3.56
N GLU A 28 21.05 7.40 4.71
CA GLU A 28 19.74 7.18 5.34
C GLU A 28 19.22 8.43 6.05
N LEU A 29 20.09 9.11 6.80
CA LEU A 29 19.75 10.34 7.52
C LEU A 29 19.34 11.43 6.52
N LEU A 30 20.05 11.52 5.40
CA LEU A 30 19.71 12.44 4.32
C LEU A 30 18.31 12.14 3.73
N ARG A 31 18.00 10.88 3.43
CA ARG A 31 16.66 10.48 2.95
C ARG A 31 15.57 10.81 3.95
N MET A 32 15.82 10.65 5.26
CA MET A 32 14.87 11.05 6.30
C MET A 32 14.67 12.57 6.31
N ASN A 33 15.74 13.35 6.17
CA ASN A 33 15.65 14.80 6.11
C ASN A 33 14.88 15.28 4.87
N ILE A 34 15.11 14.66 3.72
CA ILE A 34 14.35 14.93 2.50
C ILE A 34 12.86 14.65 2.71
N LYS A 35 12.49 13.56 3.39
CA LYS A 35 11.09 13.27 3.74
C LYS A 35 10.47 14.34 4.65
N LYS A 36 11.20 14.80 5.66
CA LYS A 36 10.75 15.89 6.55
C LYS A 36 10.58 17.21 5.77
N ALA A 37 11.56 17.56 4.94
CA ALA A 37 11.54 18.72 4.07
C ALA A 37 10.34 18.66 3.10
N ALA A 38 10.12 17.52 2.44
CA ALA A 38 8.99 17.32 1.55
C ALA A 38 7.63 17.47 2.23
N ALA A 39 7.49 17.03 3.50
CA ALA A 39 6.29 17.27 4.29
C ALA A 39 6.06 18.75 4.61
N CYS A 40 7.13 19.47 4.94
CA CYS A 40 7.11 20.94 5.09
C CYS A 40 6.74 21.65 3.79
N ALA A 41 7.26 21.19 2.65
CA ALA A 41 6.97 21.72 1.33
C ALA A 41 5.49 21.52 0.99
N CYS A 42 5.00 20.29 1.14
CA CYS A 42 3.62 19.93 0.84
C CYS A 42 2.60 20.78 1.63
N LYS A 43 2.90 21.11 2.89
CA LYS A 43 2.02 21.98 3.70
C LYS A 43 1.90 23.39 3.13
N ARG A 44 2.94 23.90 2.47
CA ARG A 44 3.05 25.28 1.98
C ARG A 44 2.62 25.46 0.53
N VAL A 45 2.78 24.45 -0.31
CA VAL A 45 2.28 24.49 -1.69
C VAL A 45 0.76 24.69 -1.66
N PRO A 46 0.18 25.63 -2.43
CA PRO A 46 -1.27 25.81 -2.51
C PRO A 46 -2.02 24.54 -2.91
N ASP A 47 -3.33 24.50 -2.66
CA ASP A 47 -4.15 23.31 -2.94
C ASP A 47 -4.24 22.98 -4.43
N GLU A 48 -4.09 23.97 -5.31
CA GLU A 48 -4.01 23.80 -6.76
C GLU A 48 -2.69 24.40 -7.25
N SER A 49 -1.78 23.57 -7.76
CA SER A 49 -0.44 24.03 -8.18
C SER A 49 0.19 23.09 -9.20
N GLU A 50 1.01 23.66 -10.08
CA GLU A 50 2.03 22.90 -10.80
C GLU A 50 3.32 22.92 -9.97
N VAL A 51 3.91 21.74 -9.73
CA VAL A 51 5.11 21.59 -8.92
C VAL A 51 6.22 21.09 -9.83
N VAL A 52 7.25 21.92 -9.98
CA VAL A 52 8.49 21.61 -10.70
C VAL A 52 9.60 21.38 -9.67
N PHE A 53 10.40 20.33 -9.88
CA PHE A 53 11.52 20.01 -9.00
C PHE A 53 12.82 20.54 -9.60
N ALA A 54 13.64 21.18 -8.77
CA ALA A 54 14.96 21.63 -9.18
C ALA A 54 15.88 20.44 -9.51
N ASP A 55 16.74 20.60 -10.51
CA ASP A 55 17.73 19.59 -10.86
C ASP A 55 18.75 19.45 -9.72
N SER A 56 18.89 18.25 -9.18
CA SER A 56 19.67 17.96 -7.99
C SER A 56 19.97 16.46 -7.92
N PRO A 57 21.12 16.06 -7.33
CA PRO A 57 21.40 14.65 -7.04
C PRO A 57 20.32 13.95 -6.19
N TYR A 58 19.50 14.72 -5.47
CA TYR A 58 18.45 14.22 -4.59
C TYR A 58 17.03 14.43 -5.14
N ALA A 59 16.90 14.88 -6.38
CA ALA A 59 15.60 15.22 -6.97
C ALA A 59 14.65 14.01 -7.01
N GLU A 60 15.17 12.80 -7.26
CA GLU A 60 14.36 11.57 -7.25
C GLU A 60 13.77 11.28 -5.87
N ASP A 61 14.61 11.29 -4.83
CA ASP A 61 14.18 11.12 -3.43
C ASP A 61 13.18 12.22 -3.02
N ALA A 62 13.40 13.46 -3.46
CA ALA A 62 12.52 14.58 -3.16
C ALA A 62 11.15 14.46 -3.83
N VAL A 63 11.10 14.03 -5.10
CA VAL A 63 9.86 13.76 -5.84
C VAL A 63 9.06 12.67 -5.15
N TYR A 64 9.69 11.52 -4.89
CA TYR A 64 9.04 10.41 -4.19
C TYR A 64 8.53 10.86 -2.81
N ALA A 65 9.37 11.54 -2.03
CA ALA A 65 9.02 12.02 -0.69
C ALA A 65 7.86 13.04 -0.70
N PHE A 66 7.81 13.92 -1.71
CA PHE A 66 6.76 14.92 -1.83
C PHE A 66 5.41 14.28 -2.14
N VAL A 67 5.36 13.33 -3.08
CA VAL A 67 4.14 12.60 -3.45
C VAL A 67 3.58 11.85 -2.23
N ILE A 68 4.41 11.13 -1.47
CA ILE A 68 3.93 10.43 -0.26
C ILE A 68 3.54 11.40 0.86
N ALA A 69 4.20 12.55 0.99
CA ALA A 69 3.90 13.53 2.01
C ALA A 69 2.56 14.26 1.76
N CYS A 70 2.18 14.40 0.49
CA CYS A 70 0.92 15.03 0.07
C CYS A 70 -0.29 14.11 0.03
N TYR A 71 -0.12 12.81 0.28
CA TYR A 71 -1.25 11.90 0.40
C TYR A 71 -2.16 12.28 1.57
N ARG A 72 -3.46 12.34 1.31
CA ARG A 72 -4.53 12.47 2.30
C ARG A 72 -5.63 11.47 1.99
N PHE A 73 -6.06 10.74 3.00
CA PHE A 73 -7.27 9.93 2.89
C PHE A 73 -8.49 10.81 3.12
N ASP A 74 -9.30 11.04 2.09
CA ASP A 74 -10.51 11.87 2.13
C ASP A 74 -11.73 11.20 1.48
N PHE A 75 -11.66 9.88 1.28
CA PHE A 75 -12.68 9.09 0.58
C PHE A 75 -14.04 9.11 1.29
N LEU A 76 -14.02 9.12 2.63
CA LEU A 76 -15.21 9.10 3.47
C LEU A 76 -15.56 10.48 4.05
N THR A 77 -14.90 11.53 3.58
CA THR A 77 -15.14 12.90 4.07
C THR A 77 -15.76 13.76 2.97
N ALA A 78 -16.79 14.53 3.31
CA ALA A 78 -17.41 15.47 2.37
C ALA A 78 -16.43 16.57 1.92
N LYS A 79 -15.55 17.02 2.83
CA LYS A 79 -14.48 17.97 2.53
C LYS A 79 -13.34 17.23 1.83
N LYS A 80 -12.97 17.66 0.63
CA LYS A 80 -11.76 17.19 -0.05
C LYS A 80 -10.53 17.78 0.63
N LEU A 81 -9.60 16.89 1.00
CA LEU A 81 -8.33 17.21 1.65
C LEU A 81 -7.16 16.98 0.71
N GLN A 82 -7.34 16.18 -0.34
CA GLN A 82 -6.32 15.92 -1.33
C GLN A 82 -6.09 17.15 -2.20
N LYS A 83 -4.83 17.59 -2.27
CA LYS A 83 -4.40 18.70 -3.13
C LYS A 83 -4.42 18.27 -4.61
N ARG A 84 -4.80 19.19 -5.50
CA ARG A 84 -4.77 19.01 -6.96
C ARG A 84 -3.43 19.51 -7.50
N LEU A 85 -2.44 18.63 -7.41
CA LEU A 85 -1.06 18.94 -7.80
C LEU A 85 -0.75 18.35 -9.17
N ARG A 86 -0.23 19.17 -10.09
CA ARG A 86 0.37 18.72 -11.35
C ARG A 86 1.87 18.61 -11.15
N LEU A 87 2.40 17.39 -11.10
CA LEU A 87 3.83 17.17 -10.90
C LEU A 87 4.55 17.18 -12.25
N ASN A 88 5.47 18.13 -12.43
CA ASN A 88 6.32 18.22 -13.60
C ASN A 88 7.72 17.71 -13.25
N ALA A 89 7.90 16.39 -13.35
CA ALA A 89 9.15 15.69 -13.03
C ALA A 89 9.48 14.61 -14.07
N PRO A 90 9.65 14.95 -15.36
CA PRO A 90 9.79 13.98 -16.44
C PRO A 90 11.00 13.05 -16.26
N LYS A 91 12.12 13.56 -15.72
CA LYS A 91 13.32 12.77 -15.39
C LYS A 91 13.10 11.77 -14.25
N HIS A 92 12.03 11.94 -13.46
CA HIS A 92 11.75 11.15 -12.25
C HIS A 92 10.35 10.51 -12.29
N ALA A 93 9.82 10.24 -13.48
CA ALA A 93 8.50 9.63 -13.65
C ALA A 93 8.35 8.29 -12.90
N THR A 94 9.43 7.49 -12.83
CA THR A 94 9.46 6.24 -12.06
C THR A 94 9.23 6.47 -10.57
N ALA A 95 9.87 7.49 -9.99
CA ALA A 95 9.70 7.83 -8.57
C ALA A 95 8.28 8.28 -8.24
N VAL A 96 7.63 9.03 -9.15
CA VAL A 96 6.22 9.39 -9.03
C VAL A 96 5.36 8.13 -8.99
N ARG A 97 5.51 7.23 -9.96
CA ARG A 97 4.71 5.99 -10.05
C ARG A 97 4.90 5.07 -8.83
N ILE A 98 6.12 4.96 -8.30
CA ILE A 98 6.40 4.19 -7.08
C ILE A 98 5.70 4.83 -5.87
N ALA A 99 5.77 6.16 -5.73
CA ALA A 99 5.10 6.85 -4.63
C ALA A 99 3.57 6.77 -4.72
N GLU A 100 3.01 6.84 -5.92
CA GLU A 100 1.58 6.64 -6.18
C GLU A 100 1.13 5.21 -5.84
N ALA A 101 1.90 4.20 -6.24
CA ALA A 101 1.64 2.82 -5.86
C ALA A 101 1.65 2.64 -4.33
N GLN A 102 2.60 3.25 -3.63
CA GLN A 102 2.62 3.24 -2.17
C GLN A 102 1.42 3.97 -1.56
N ASN A 103 1.03 5.11 -2.11
CA ASN A 103 -0.16 5.84 -1.67
C ASN A 103 -1.45 5.04 -1.92
N PHE A 104 -1.50 4.26 -2.97
CA PHE A 104 -2.60 3.33 -3.21
C PHE A 104 -2.65 2.21 -2.16
N ALA A 105 -1.50 1.63 -1.77
CA ALA A 105 -1.48 0.67 -0.67
C ALA A 105 -1.95 1.31 0.65
N ARG A 106 -1.56 2.57 0.92
CA ARG A 106 -2.04 3.35 2.06
C ARG A 106 -3.55 3.58 2.00
N PHE A 107 -4.09 3.90 0.83
CA PHE A 107 -5.53 4.04 0.61
C PHE A 107 -6.30 2.79 1.02
N LEU A 108 -5.83 1.61 0.59
CA LEU A 108 -6.46 0.35 0.98
C LEU A 108 -6.40 0.09 2.49
N GLY A 109 -5.27 0.37 3.14
CA GLY A 109 -5.16 0.25 4.59
C GLY A 109 -6.00 1.29 5.36
N ASP A 110 -6.16 2.49 4.80
CA ASP A 110 -6.95 3.57 5.41
C ASP A 110 -8.46 3.31 5.29
N MET A 111 -8.91 2.51 4.32
CA MET A 111 -10.30 2.08 4.21
C MET A 111 -10.73 1.32 5.48
N PRO A 112 -11.94 1.58 6.01
CA PRO A 112 -12.43 0.87 7.18
C PRO A 112 -12.75 -0.58 6.81
N ALA A 113 -12.53 -1.50 7.76
CA ALA A 113 -12.62 -2.94 7.49
C ALA A 113 -14.01 -3.41 7.03
N ASN A 114 -15.09 -2.75 7.47
CA ASN A 114 -16.45 -3.04 7.01
C ASN A 114 -16.66 -2.72 5.51
N MET A 115 -15.83 -1.86 4.92
CA MET A 115 -15.84 -1.55 3.49
C MET A 115 -14.75 -2.29 2.72
N MET A 116 -13.69 -2.74 3.40
CA MET A 116 -12.58 -3.50 2.83
C MET A 116 -12.58 -4.94 3.35
N THR A 117 -13.70 -5.64 3.20
CA THR A 117 -13.85 -7.06 3.56
C THR A 117 -13.06 -7.95 2.58
N PRO A 118 -12.86 -9.25 2.87
CA PRO A 118 -12.19 -10.16 1.94
C PRO A 118 -12.84 -10.18 0.54
N THR A 119 -14.18 -10.20 0.49
CA THR A 119 -14.94 -10.15 -0.77
C THR A 119 -14.72 -8.82 -1.49
N HIS A 120 -14.93 -7.69 -0.82
CA HIS A 120 -14.76 -6.38 -1.45
C HIS A 120 -13.32 -6.12 -1.90
N PHE A 121 -12.32 -6.61 -1.17
CA PHE A 121 -10.92 -6.53 -1.60
C PHE A 121 -10.74 -7.24 -2.95
N THR A 122 -11.27 -8.45 -3.11
CA THR A 122 -11.14 -9.19 -4.37
C THR A 122 -11.91 -8.56 -5.54
N GLU A 123 -13.09 -8.00 -5.28
CA GLU A 123 -13.88 -7.27 -6.28
C GLU A 123 -13.16 -5.99 -6.71
N TYR A 124 -12.63 -5.24 -5.74
CA TYR A 124 -11.84 -4.05 -5.99
C TYR A 124 -10.55 -4.36 -6.77
N ALA A 125 -9.86 -5.46 -6.44
CA ALA A 125 -8.66 -5.88 -7.15
C ALA A 125 -8.96 -6.18 -8.64
N LYS A 126 -10.09 -6.83 -8.93
CA LYS A 126 -10.55 -7.06 -10.31
C LYS A 126 -10.81 -5.77 -11.05
N GLU A 127 -11.47 -4.81 -10.40
CA GLU A 127 -11.73 -3.50 -11.01
C GLU A 127 -10.42 -2.72 -11.28
N PHE A 128 -9.56 -2.66 -10.27
CA PHE A 128 -8.34 -1.88 -10.29
C PHE A 128 -7.33 -2.35 -11.35
N LEU A 129 -7.33 -3.65 -11.63
CA LEU A 129 -6.46 -4.31 -12.60
C LEU A 129 -7.18 -4.63 -13.92
N ARG A 130 -8.44 -4.20 -14.12
CA ARG A 130 -9.26 -4.57 -15.28
C ARG A 130 -8.56 -4.33 -16.63
N ASP A 131 -7.89 -3.18 -16.76
CA ASP A 131 -7.23 -2.76 -18.00
C ASP A 131 -5.75 -3.20 -18.06
N GLU A 132 -5.28 -3.98 -17.08
CA GLU A 132 -3.91 -4.45 -17.01
C GLU A 132 -3.80 -5.90 -17.50
N SER A 133 -2.64 -6.27 -18.03
CA SER A 133 -2.34 -7.65 -18.44
C SER A 133 -1.99 -8.54 -17.23
N VAL A 134 -2.88 -8.60 -16.24
CA VAL A 134 -2.75 -9.40 -15.02
C VAL A 134 -3.86 -10.45 -14.99
N GLU A 135 -3.47 -11.72 -14.85
CA GLU A 135 -4.41 -12.80 -14.60
C GLU A 135 -4.81 -12.80 -13.13
N ILE A 136 -6.12 -12.87 -12.88
CA ILE A 136 -6.71 -12.78 -11.54
C ILE A 136 -7.50 -14.05 -11.27
N GLU A 137 -7.09 -14.80 -10.26
CA GLU A 137 -7.77 -16.00 -9.79
C GLU A 137 -8.26 -15.77 -8.36
N VAL A 138 -9.56 -16.00 -8.13
CA VAL A 138 -10.16 -15.90 -6.80
C VAL A 138 -10.68 -17.28 -6.42
N PHE A 139 -10.16 -17.82 -5.33
CA PHE A 139 -10.63 -19.09 -4.78
C PHE A 139 -11.43 -18.86 -3.51
N ASP A 140 -12.43 -19.69 -3.30
CA ASP A 140 -13.35 -19.63 -2.17
C ASP A 140 -12.98 -20.65 -1.07
N ARG A 141 -13.84 -20.70 -0.05
CA ARG A 141 -13.71 -21.63 1.08
C ARG A 141 -13.68 -23.09 0.64
N GLU A 142 -14.50 -23.49 -0.32
CA GLU A 142 -14.58 -24.89 -0.76
C GLU A 142 -13.31 -25.32 -1.50
N TYR A 143 -12.77 -24.44 -2.33
CA TYR A 143 -11.44 -24.67 -2.90
C TYR A 143 -10.37 -24.80 -1.82
N MET A 144 -10.33 -23.89 -0.84
CA MET A 144 -9.35 -23.96 0.25
C MET A 144 -9.46 -25.24 1.09
N LYS A 145 -10.69 -25.74 1.33
CA LYS A 145 -10.93 -27.04 1.98
C LYS A 145 -10.40 -28.20 1.13
N SER A 146 -10.65 -28.18 -0.18
CA SER A 146 -10.16 -29.22 -1.11
C SER A 146 -8.62 -29.27 -1.22
N LYS A 147 -7.95 -28.22 -0.76
CA LYS A 147 -6.48 -28.09 -0.70
C LYS A 147 -5.93 -28.17 0.72
N GLU A 148 -6.75 -28.59 1.69
CA GLU A 148 -6.35 -28.80 3.08
C GLU A 148 -5.70 -27.56 3.71
N MET A 149 -6.09 -26.35 3.30
CA MET A 149 -5.55 -25.08 3.79
C MET A 149 -6.08 -24.73 5.20
N ASN A 150 -6.00 -25.70 6.12
CA ASN A 150 -6.67 -25.67 7.41
C ASN A 150 -6.16 -24.54 8.31
N LEU A 151 -4.91 -24.10 8.16
CA LEU A 151 -4.37 -22.96 8.93
C LEU A 151 -5.02 -21.62 8.54
N VAL A 152 -5.39 -21.43 7.27
CA VAL A 152 -6.12 -20.22 6.84
C VAL A 152 -7.59 -20.33 7.21
N LEU A 153 -8.17 -21.52 7.01
CA LEU A 153 -9.57 -21.79 7.33
C LEU A 153 -9.85 -21.67 8.83
N SER A 154 -8.92 -22.06 9.70
CA SER A 154 -9.05 -21.92 11.14
C SER A 154 -9.09 -20.46 11.58
N VAL A 155 -8.33 -19.58 10.94
CA VAL A 155 -8.43 -18.13 11.22
C VAL A 155 -9.79 -17.60 10.74
N ALA A 156 -10.22 -17.99 9.54
CA ALA A 156 -11.43 -17.48 8.91
C ALA A 156 -12.74 -17.95 9.56
N GLN A 157 -12.77 -19.13 10.19
CA GLN A 157 -14.00 -19.73 10.72
C GLN A 157 -14.63 -18.91 11.86
N GLY A 158 -13.89 -17.96 12.44
CA GLY A 158 -14.38 -17.06 13.48
C GLY A 158 -15.26 -15.92 12.94
N SER A 159 -15.17 -15.60 11.64
CA SER A 159 -15.93 -14.50 11.03
C SER A 159 -17.08 -15.01 10.16
N ALA A 160 -18.11 -14.15 10.02
CA ALA A 160 -19.18 -14.32 9.04
C ALA A 160 -18.76 -13.89 7.62
N GLN A 161 -17.62 -13.19 7.47
CA GLN A 161 -17.07 -12.86 6.15
C GLN A 161 -16.44 -14.11 5.51
N GLU A 162 -16.84 -14.39 4.27
CA GLU A 162 -16.27 -15.54 3.55
C GLU A 162 -14.80 -15.29 3.18
N PRO A 163 -13.89 -16.24 3.49
CA PRO A 163 -12.49 -16.10 3.16
C PRO A 163 -12.28 -16.20 1.65
N LYS A 164 -11.29 -15.47 1.15
CA LYS A 164 -10.88 -15.52 -0.25
C LYS A 164 -9.39 -15.82 -0.33
N LEU A 165 -8.97 -16.61 -1.31
CA LEU A 165 -7.57 -16.70 -1.70
C LEU A 165 -7.42 -16.01 -3.04
N LEU A 166 -6.75 -14.86 -3.06
CA LEU A 166 -6.51 -14.11 -4.28
C LEU A 166 -5.12 -14.45 -4.81
N ARG A 167 -5.05 -14.87 -6.08
CA ARG A 167 -3.82 -15.10 -6.81
C ARG A 167 -3.76 -14.20 -8.03
N LEU A 168 -2.67 -13.45 -8.14
CA LEU A 168 -2.36 -12.60 -9.29
C LEU A 168 -1.17 -13.19 -10.03
N LYS A 169 -1.19 -13.15 -11.37
CA LYS A 169 -0.05 -13.50 -12.22
C LYS A 169 0.14 -12.46 -13.30
N TYR A 170 1.38 -12.06 -13.51
CA TYR A 170 1.77 -11.14 -14.58
C TYR A 170 2.87 -11.79 -15.39
N PHE A 171 2.73 -11.75 -16.72
CA PHE A 171 3.68 -12.34 -17.67
C PHE A 171 4.23 -11.27 -18.61
N GLY A 172 5.27 -10.56 -18.18
CA GLY A 172 5.91 -9.48 -18.95
C GLY A 172 7.03 -9.92 -19.88
N ARG A 173 7.42 -11.20 -19.87
CA ARG A 173 8.45 -11.77 -20.75
C ARG A 173 7.96 -13.07 -21.38
N PRO A 174 8.62 -13.58 -22.45
CA PRO A 174 8.23 -14.85 -23.07
C PRO A 174 8.22 -16.03 -22.09
N GLY A 175 7.30 -16.97 -22.32
CA GLY A 175 7.10 -18.15 -21.46
C GLY A 175 6.24 -17.87 -20.22
N ARG A 176 5.84 -18.93 -19.50
CA ARG A 176 4.97 -18.83 -18.32
C ARG A 176 5.63 -19.25 -17.01
N ASP A 177 6.94 -19.44 -17.02
CA ASP A 177 7.69 -19.72 -15.80
C ASP A 177 7.74 -18.47 -14.92
N ILE A 178 7.33 -18.64 -13.67
CA ILE A 178 7.33 -17.58 -12.66
C ILE A 178 8.75 -17.39 -12.13
N ASN A 179 9.26 -16.16 -12.20
CA ASN A 179 10.56 -15.80 -11.62
C ASN A 179 10.50 -15.66 -10.11
N VAL A 180 9.46 -14.98 -9.63
CA VAL A 180 9.30 -14.61 -8.23
C VAL A 180 7.84 -14.85 -7.84
N ALA A 181 7.66 -15.65 -6.81
CA ALA A 181 6.37 -15.85 -6.16
C ALA A 181 6.36 -15.08 -4.83
N LEU A 182 5.36 -14.22 -4.66
CA LEU A 182 5.19 -13.37 -3.49
C LEU A 182 3.99 -13.83 -2.68
N VAL A 183 4.07 -13.68 -1.35
CA VAL A 183 2.96 -13.96 -0.44
C VAL A 183 2.69 -12.74 0.42
N GLY A 184 1.42 -12.33 0.50
CA GLY A 184 0.99 -11.18 1.30
C GLY A 184 0.01 -11.61 2.37
N LYS A 185 0.20 -11.16 3.61
CA LYS A 185 -0.84 -11.30 4.64
C LYS A 185 -2.03 -10.39 4.29
N GLY A 186 -3.24 -10.95 4.32
CA GLY A 186 -4.48 -10.26 3.98
C GLY A 186 -5.54 -10.30 5.08
N VAL A 187 -5.18 -10.09 6.34
CA VAL A 187 -6.19 -10.06 7.41
C VAL A 187 -6.89 -8.70 7.38
N THR A 188 -8.12 -8.64 6.89
CA THR A 188 -8.85 -7.36 6.66
C THR A 188 -9.27 -6.70 7.96
N PHE A 189 -9.41 -7.48 9.03
CA PHE A 189 -9.48 -6.98 10.40
C PHE A 189 -9.01 -8.04 11.39
N ASP A 190 -8.16 -7.64 12.34
CA ASP A 190 -7.62 -8.53 13.36
C ASP A 190 -8.01 -8.07 14.77
N THR A 191 -9.05 -8.68 15.33
CA THR A 191 -9.41 -8.48 16.74
C THR A 191 -8.48 -9.26 17.69
N GLY A 192 -7.70 -10.21 17.18
CA GLY A 192 -7.00 -11.25 17.95
C GLY A 192 -7.76 -12.57 18.08
N GLY A 193 -9.07 -12.59 17.74
CA GLY A 193 -9.91 -13.78 17.90
C GLY A 193 -10.29 -13.99 19.37
N ILE A 194 -10.29 -15.25 19.85
CA ILE A 194 -10.51 -15.55 21.27
C ILE A 194 -9.45 -14.91 22.17
N CYS A 195 -8.19 -14.84 21.70
CA CYS A 195 -7.13 -14.06 22.32
C CYS A 195 -7.30 -12.58 21.97
N LEU A 196 -8.37 -11.97 22.47
CA LEU A 196 -8.79 -10.63 22.11
C LEU A 196 -7.71 -9.58 22.44
N LYS A 197 -7.39 -8.73 21.46
CA LYS A 197 -6.50 -7.59 21.65
C LYS A 197 -7.14 -6.55 22.59
N PRO A 198 -6.34 -5.71 23.27
CA PRO A 198 -6.87 -4.55 23.99
C PRO A 198 -7.63 -3.61 23.05
N SER A 199 -8.70 -2.98 23.56
CA SER A 199 -9.52 -2.04 22.78
C SER A 199 -8.74 -0.82 22.29
N LYS A 200 -7.73 -0.39 23.06
CA LYS A 200 -6.87 0.74 22.69
C LYS A 200 -6.18 0.43 21.36
N ASP A 201 -6.37 1.32 20.39
CA ASP A 201 -5.78 1.25 19.05
C ASP A 201 -6.21 0.03 18.19
N MET A 202 -7.19 -0.78 18.63
CA MET A 202 -7.71 -1.91 17.85
C MET A 202 -8.28 -1.47 16.48
N PHE A 203 -8.75 -0.22 16.37
CA PHE A 203 -9.20 0.35 15.10
C PHE A 203 -8.11 0.32 14.00
N ALA A 204 -6.82 0.33 14.40
CA ALA A 204 -5.70 0.22 13.48
C ALA A 204 -5.51 -1.20 12.92
N MET A 205 -6.20 -2.22 13.43
CA MET A 205 -6.09 -3.59 12.93
C MET A 205 -6.74 -3.79 11.55
N LYS A 206 -7.39 -2.74 11.00
CA LYS A 206 -7.69 -2.65 9.57
C LYS A 206 -6.44 -2.66 8.68
N TYR A 207 -5.27 -2.29 9.22
CA TYR A 207 -3.99 -2.32 8.50
C TYR A 207 -3.36 -3.73 8.46
N ASP A 208 -3.99 -4.76 9.02
CA ASP A 208 -3.40 -6.11 9.09
C ASP A 208 -3.43 -6.88 7.73
N MET A 209 -3.88 -6.19 6.69
CA MET A 209 -3.90 -6.59 5.28
C MET A 209 -2.90 -5.83 4.42
N MET A 210 -2.01 -5.01 5.00
CA MET A 210 -1.05 -4.20 4.25
C MET A 210 -0.08 -5.02 3.38
N GLY A 211 0.15 -6.30 3.72
CA GLY A 211 0.90 -7.22 2.87
C GLY A 211 0.18 -7.45 1.53
N ALA A 212 -1.11 -7.79 1.56
CA ALA A 212 -1.94 -7.91 0.37
C ALA A 212 -2.09 -6.57 -0.39
N ALA A 213 -2.29 -5.47 0.34
CA ALA A 213 -2.40 -4.13 -0.26
C ALA A 213 -1.15 -3.75 -1.06
N THR A 214 0.03 -4.01 -0.50
CA THR A 214 1.32 -3.71 -1.13
C THR A 214 1.52 -4.55 -2.39
N LEU A 215 1.16 -5.84 -2.37
CA LEU A 215 1.26 -6.69 -3.55
C LEU A 215 0.26 -6.29 -4.64
N LEU A 216 -0.96 -5.89 -4.30
CA LEU A 216 -1.91 -5.37 -5.28
C LEU A 216 -1.38 -4.10 -5.97
N ALA A 217 -0.81 -3.17 -5.18
CA ALA A 217 -0.17 -1.97 -5.70
C ALA A 217 1.03 -2.28 -6.61
N LEU A 218 1.87 -3.23 -6.20
CA LEU A 218 3.03 -3.69 -6.98
C LEU A 218 2.59 -4.25 -8.33
N PHE A 219 1.54 -5.09 -8.37
CA PHE A 219 1.05 -5.66 -9.62
C PHE A 219 0.56 -4.60 -10.60
N LYS A 220 -0.15 -3.58 -10.12
CA LYS A 220 -0.54 -2.44 -10.96
C LYS A 220 0.68 -1.71 -11.50
N LEU A 221 1.68 -1.43 -10.66
CA LEU A 221 2.89 -0.72 -11.07
C LEU A 221 3.69 -1.51 -12.13
N VAL A 222 3.89 -2.80 -11.89
CA VAL A 222 4.65 -3.70 -12.77
C VAL A 222 3.95 -3.84 -14.12
N ALA A 223 2.62 -4.06 -14.13
CA ALA A 223 1.85 -4.25 -15.35
C ALA A 223 1.73 -2.96 -16.18
N SER A 224 1.36 -1.85 -15.55
CA SER A 224 1.24 -0.55 -16.23
C SER A 224 2.59 -0.04 -16.76
N SER A 225 3.70 -0.43 -16.12
CA SER A 225 5.06 -0.14 -16.59
C SER A 225 5.60 -1.17 -17.58
N LYS A 226 4.83 -2.21 -17.93
CA LYS A 226 5.21 -3.28 -18.86
C LYS A 226 6.58 -3.89 -18.53
N MET A 227 6.86 -4.09 -17.24
CA MET A 227 8.17 -4.60 -16.82
C MET A 227 8.42 -6.00 -17.38
N PRO A 228 9.64 -6.32 -17.83
CA PRO A 228 9.94 -7.59 -18.49
C PRO A 228 10.18 -8.74 -17.49
N VAL A 229 9.19 -9.05 -16.65
CA VAL A 229 9.29 -10.06 -15.59
C VAL A 229 8.03 -10.92 -15.51
N ASN A 230 8.17 -12.19 -15.14
CA ASN A 230 7.03 -13.05 -14.81
C ASN A 230 6.93 -13.19 -13.28
N ILE A 231 5.86 -12.68 -12.68
CA ILE A 231 5.67 -12.74 -11.22
C ILE A 231 4.30 -13.30 -10.87
N SER A 232 4.21 -13.95 -9.71
CA SER A 232 2.94 -14.30 -9.09
C SER A 232 2.86 -13.77 -7.67
N ALA A 233 1.65 -13.47 -7.21
CA ALA A 233 1.38 -13.19 -5.81
C ALA A 233 0.16 -13.98 -5.37
N THR A 234 0.24 -14.57 -4.18
CA THR A 234 -0.91 -15.23 -3.54
C THR A 234 -1.10 -14.64 -2.15
N PHE A 235 -2.31 -14.26 -1.80
CA PHE A 235 -2.57 -13.72 -0.47
C PHE A 235 -3.94 -14.16 0.05
N PRO A 236 -3.98 -14.86 1.20
CA PRO A 236 -5.23 -15.22 1.86
C PRO A 236 -5.86 -13.98 2.49
N LEU A 237 -7.14 -13.78 2.21
CA LEU A 237 -7.95 -12.68 2.69
C LEU A 237 -9.00 -13.22 3.67
N VAL A 238 -8.90 -12.82 4.93
CA VAL A 238 -9.73 -13.31 6.04
C VAL A 238 -9.98 -12.21 7.06
N GLU A 239 -10.95 -12.40 7.95
CA GLU A 239 -11.02 -11.66 9.22
C GLU A 239 -10.66 -12.60 10.38
N ASN A 240 -10.01 -12.06 11.41
CA ASN A 240 -9.78 -12.77 12.67
C ASN A 240 -10.66 -12.17 13.76
N THR A 241 -11.81 -12.81 14.03
CA THR A 241 -12.85 -12.32 14.97
C THR A 241 -13.24 -13.38 16.00
N PRO A 242 -13.56 -13.01 17.25
CA PRO A 242 -14.12 -13.94 18.22
C PRO A 242 -15.55 -14.31 17.81
N SER A 243 -15.89 -15.58 17.94
CA SER A 243 -17.25 -16.10 17.82
C SER A 243 -17.32 -17.51 18.42
N GLY A 244 -18.52 -18.11 18.46
CA GLY A 244 -18.70 -19.48 18.91
C GLY A 244 -17.97 -20.53 18.06
N THR A 245 -17.53 -20.18 16.86
CA THR A 245 -16.79 -21.07 15.94
C THR A 245 -15.31 -20.73 15.88
N ALA A 246 -14.84 -19.64 16.49
CA ALA A 246 -13.46 -19.19 16.40
C ALA A 246 -12.44 -20.20 16.94
N THR A 247 -11.20 -20.14 16.44
CA THR A 247 -10.07 -20.90 16.98
C THR A 247 -9.89 -20.61 18.47
N LYS A 248 -9.72 -21.67 19.26
CA LYS A 248 -9.47 -21.60 20.69
C LYS A 248 -7.99 -21.75 21.00
N PRO A 249 -7.49 -21.12 22.08
CA PRO A 249 -6.16 -21.40 22.59
C PRO A 249 -6.00 -22.91 22.88
N GLY A 250 -4.96 -23.52 22.31
CA GLY A 250 -4.68 -24.95 22.45
C GLY A 250 -5.24 -25.83 21.32
N ASP A 251 -6.06 -25.28 20.40
CA ASP A 251 -6.43 -26.01 19.19
C ASP A 251 -5.19 -26.29 18.32
N VAL A 252 -5.11 -27.49 17.74
CA VAL A 252 -4.06 -27.92 16.82
C VAL A 252 -4.67 -28.14 15.44
N PHE A 253 -4.08 -27.52 14.42
CA PHE A 253 -4.48 -27.67 13.03
C PHE A 253 -3.30 -28.20 12.20
N PHE A 254 -3.58 -29.06 11.24
CA PHE A 254 -2.59 -29.52 10.27
C PHE A 254 -2.38 -28.47 9.18
N SER A 255 -1.16 -28.39 8.64
CA SER A 255 -0.92 -27.63 7.41
C SER A 255 -1.50 -28.36 6.19
N MET A 256 -1.63 -27.61 5.09
CA MET A 256 -1.69 -28.14 3.72
C MET A 256 -0.46 -28.98 3.37
#